data_AF-W7N7V3-F1
#
_entry.id   AF-W7N7V3-F1
#
_cell.length_a   1.000
_cell.length_b   1.000
_cell.length_c   1.000
_cell.angle_alpha   90.00
_cell.angle_beta   90.00
_cell.angle_gamma   90.00
#
_symmetry.space_group_name_H-M   'P 1'
#
loop_
_entity.id
_entity.type
_entity.pdbx_description
1 polymer ?
#
loop_
_entity_poly.entity_id
_entity_poly.type
_entity_poly.pdbx_seq_one_letter_code
_entity_poly.pdbx_strand_id
1 'polypeptide(L)'
;MKMFRLSTLLALSLGGLSLAREYGQWGVYVYTDRNCEHQLGQWRDDQLPECISLDGYPDVLGIRTDIQHLGPVDCGWNVVTFDNPTCSGEGRDITLNDVCVDTPFFGDFKKPVKSFIVGKFPHCD
;
A
#
# COMPACT_ATOMS: atom_id res chain seq x y z
N MET A 1 1.03 31.42 52.26
CA MET A 1 2.04 31.93 51.32
C MET A 1 2.14 30.97 50.14
N LYS A 2 1.96 31.49 48.92
CA LYS A 2 2.15 30.77 47.65
C LYS A 2 3.64 30.51 47.41
N MET A 3 4.00 29.29 47.02
CA MET A 3 5.22 29.04 46.24
C MET A 3 4.86 28.21 45.02
N PHE A 4 5.20 28.77 43.87
CA PHE A 4 5.15 28.19 42.53
C PHE A 4 6.47 27.46 42.22
N ARG A 5 6.44 26.70 41.12
CA ARG A 5 7.54 26.32 40.20
C ARG A 5 8.11 24.91 40.45
N LEU A 6 8.39 24.09 39.44
CA LEU A 6 8.29 24.21 37.98
C LEU A 6 8.25 22.79 37.41
N SER A 7 7.40 22.53 36.42
CA SER A 7 7.42 21.32 35.61
C SER A 7 8.72 21.21 34.82
N THR A 8 9.31 20.02 34.75
CA THR A 8 10.28 19.68 33.69
C THR A 8 9.80 18.40 33.02
N LEU A 9 8.89 18.57 32.05
CA LEU A 9 8.59 17.55 31.05
C LEU A 9 9.84 17.41 30.19
N LEU A 10 10.56 16.30 30.34
CA LEU A 10 11.59 15.90 29.40
C LEU A 10 10.89 15.41 28.12
N ALA A 11 10.67 16.34 27.19
CA ALA A 11 10.31 16.01 25.82
C ALA A 11 11.57 15.46 25.11
N LEU A 12 11.75 14.14 25.11
CA LEU A 12 12.61 13.48 24.13
C LEU A 12 11.88 13.45 22.79
N SER A 13 11.85 14.59 22.12
CA SER A 13 11.68 14.64 20.66
C SER A 13 13.08 14.70 20.06
N LEU A 14 13.42 13.76 19.18
CA LEU A 14 14.25 13.91 17.96
C LEU A 14 14.86 12.55 17.59
N GLY A 15 14.45 11.99 16.45
CA GLY A 15 15.15 10.85 15.86
C GLY A 15 14.32 9.92 14.98
N GLY A 16 13.03 10.18 14.75
CA GLY A 16 12.31 9.57 13.62
C GLY A 16 12.34 10.54 12.46
N LEU A 17 13.38 10.52 11.64
CA LEU A 17 13.27 11.07 10.29
C LEU A 17 12.21 10.21 9.60
N SER A 18 10.97 10.70 9.56
CA SER A 18 9.88 10.02 8.85
C SER A 18 10.25 10.02 7.37
N LEU A 19 10.60 8.85 6.85
CA LEU A 19 10.97 8.62 5.46
C LEU A 19 9.78 8.91 4.50
N ALA A 20 8.58 9.10 5.06
CA ALA A 20 7.40 9.65 4.41
C ALA A 20 7.65 10.93 3.59
N ARG A 21 8.69 11.71 3.87
CA ARG A 21 8.99 12.89 3.05
C ARG A 21 9.70 12.57 1.72
N GLU A 22 10.46 11.48 1.68
CA GLU A 22 11.24 11.08 0.50
C GLU A 22 10.48 10.10 -0.39
N TYR A 23 9.77 9.16 0.24
CA TYR A 23 9.09 8.08 -0.45
C TYR A 23 7.57 8.27 -0.50
N GLY A 24 7.00 9.16 0.34
CA GLY A 24 5.56 9.37 0.63
C GLY A 24 4.90 8.25 1.39
N GLN A 25 3.57 8.29 1.44
CA GLN A 25 2.75 7.26 2.06
C GLN A 25 1.93 6.53 1.01
N TRP A 26 1.89 5.21 1.10
CA TRP A 26 0.98 4.40 0.29
C TRP A 26 0.11 3.52 1.19
N GLY A 27 -1.02 3.12 0.65
CA GLY A 27 -1.95 2.20 1.26
C GLY A 27 -2.47 1.22 0.20
N VAL A 28 -2.51 -0.05 0.53
CA VAL A 28 -3.18 -1.09 -0.25
C VAL A 28 -4.17 -1.79 0.66
N TYR A 29 -5.41 -1.89 0.22
CA TYR A 29 -6.50 -2.54 0.92
C TYR A 29 -7.04 -3.65 0.02
N VAL A 30 -7.14 -4.85 0.56
CA VAL A 30 -7.60 -6.03 -0.18
C VAL A 30 -8.92 -6.53 0.39
N TYR A 31 -9.80 -7.04 -0.47
CA TYR A 31 -11.19 -7.35 -0.15
C TYR A 31 -11.60 -8.72 -0.71
N THR A 32 -12.52 -9.42 -0.03
CA THR A 32 -13.12 -10.67 -0.53
C THR A 32 -14.14 -10.44 -1.63
N ASP A 33 -14.59 -9.20 -1.83
CA ASP A 33 -15.61 -8.84 -2.80
C ASP A 33 -15.13 -7.72 -3.73
N ARG A 34 -15.91 -7.51 -4.78
CA ARG A 34 -15.60 -6.65 -5.92
C ARG A 34 -16.01 -5.19 -5.72
N ASN A 35 -16.82 -4.94 -4.70
CA ASN A 35 -17.32 -3.60 -4.37
C ASN A 35 -16.51 -2.98 -3.21
N CYS A 36 -15.52 -3.71 -2.69
CA CYS A 36 -14.71 -3.34 -1.55
C CYS A 36 -15.53 -3.12 -0.27
N GLU A 37 -16.52 -3.98 -0.01
CA GLU A 37 -17.38 -3.92 1.17
C GLU A 37 -16.82 -4.73 2.37
N HIS A 38 -16.08 -5.80 2.10
CA HIS A 38 -15.56 -6.76 3.08
C HIS A 38 -14.04 -6.82 3.00
N GLN A 39 -13.38 -5.97 3.79
CA GLN A 39 -11.93 -5.86 3.84
C GLN A 39 -11.30 -7.10 4.50
N LEU A 40 -10.29 -7.66 3.83
CA LEU A 40 -9.47 -8.77 4.32
C LEU A 40 -8.19 -8.31 5.00
N GLY A 41 -7.58 -7.26 4.47
CA GLY A 41 -6.27 -6.81 4.89
C GLY A 41 -5.95 -5.40 4.42
N GLN A 42 -4.99 -4.79 5.08
CA GLN A 42 -4.42 -3.51 4.66
C GLN A 42 -2.93 -3.46 4.96
N TRP A 43 -2.22 -2.77 4.07
CA TRP A 43 -0.80 -2.46 4.20
C TRP A 43 -0.66 -0.98 3.97
N ARG A 44 0.02 -0.30 4.88
CA ARG A 44 0.33 1.12 4.77
C ARG A 44 1.75 1.34 5.25
N ASP A 45 2.54 2.03 4.45
CA ASP A 45 3.95 2.26 4.78
C ASP A 45 4.43 3.56 4.12
N ASP A 46 5.61 4.01 4.55
CA ASP A 46 6.43 4.98 3.86
C ASP A 46 7.63 4.37 3.12
N GLN A 47 7.78 3.04 3.12
CA GLN A 47 8.81 2.31 2.37
C GLN A 47 8.23 1.41 1.29
N LEU A 48 8.95 1.18 0.19
CA LEU A 48 8.48 0.31 -0.89
C LEU A 48 8.65 -1.17 -0.50
N PRO A 49 7.58 -1.99 -0.55
CA PRO A 49 7.68 -3.41 -0.30
C PRO A 49 8.22 -4.13 -1.54
N GLU A 50 9.06 -5.16 -1.34
CA GLU A 50 9.60 -5.97 -2.45
C GLU A 50 8.55 -6.92 -3.03
N CYS A 51 7.79 -7.63 -2.19
CA CYS A 51 6.66 -8.47 -2.57
C CYS A 51 5.80 -8.76 -1.35
N ILE A 52 4.50 -8.52 -1.43
CA ILE A 52 3.54 -8.89 -0.40
C ILE A 52 2.77 -10.12 -0.86
N SER A 53 3.06 -11.26 -0.25
CA SER A 53 2.31 -12.50 -0.46
C SER A 53 1.00 -12.49 0.33
N LEU A 54 -0.07 -12.98 -0.30
CA LEU A 54 -1.39 -13.19 0.27
C LEU A 54 -1.69 -14.69 0.44
N ASP A 55 -0.65 -15.52 0.52
CA ASP A 55 -0.83 -16.94 0.80
C ASP A 55 -1.49 -17.15 2.17
N GLY A 56 -2.42 -18.10 2.25
CA GLY A 56 -3.25 -18.33 3.43
C GLY A 56 -4.42 -17.34 3.64
N TYR A 57 -4.57 -16.31 2.79
CA TYR A 57 -5.76 -15.45 2.81
C TYR A 57 -6.89 -16.05 1.93
N PRO A 58 -8.16 -15.72 2.22
CA PRO A 58 -9.26 -15.97 1.29
C PRO A 58 -9.01 -15.30 -0.06
N ASP A 59 -9.78 -15.71 -1.06
CA ASP A 59 -9.65 -15.16 -2.41
C ASP A 59 -9.88 -13.64 -2.41
N VAL A 60 -8.86 -12.90 -2.84
CA VAL A 60 -8.90 -11.46 -2.99
C VAL A 60 -9.51 -11.11 -4.33
N LEU A 61 -10.71 -10.51 -4.29
CA LEU A 61 -11.53 -10.13 -5.44
C LEU A 61 -11.61 -8.61 -5.66
N GLY A 62 -11.12 -7.81 -4.72
CA GLY A 62 -11.10 -6.35 -4.83
C GLY A 62 -9.83 -5.77 -4.22
N ILE A 63 -9.28 -4.73 -4.86
CA ILE A 63 -8.17 -3.96 -4.33
C ILE A 63 -8.48 -2.47 -4.43
N ARG A 64 -8.19 -1.75 -3.35
CA ARG A 64 -8.17 -0.28 -3.32
C ARG A 64 -6.78 0.19 -2.94
N THR A 65 -6.36 1.29 -3.52
CA THR A 65 -5.07 1.93 -3.21
C THR A 65 -5.31 3.32 -2.61
N ASP A 66 -4.39 3.79 -1.77
CA ASP A 66 -4.36 5.13 -1.17
C ASP A 66 -2.93 5.65 -1.19
N ILE A 67 -2.55 6.28 -2.29
CA ILE A 67 -1.23 6.86 -2.52
C ILE A 67 -1.28 8.36 -2.18
N GLN A 68 -0.56 8.78 -1.15
CA GLN A 68 -0.47 10.18 -0.69
C GLN A 68 0.97 10.67 -0.68
N HIS A 69 1.21 11.82 -1.31
CA HIS A 69 2.46 12.60 -1.19
C HIS A 69 3.76 11.79 -1.37
N LEU A 70 3.79 10.83 -2.31
CA LEU A 70 5.01 10.09 -2.72
C LEU A 70 5.98 10.98 -3.52
N GLY A 71 6.58 11.96 -2.82
CA GLY A 71 7.74 12.74 -3.25
C GLY A 71 7.57 13.57 -4.55
N PRO A 72 8.61 14.29 -4.97
CA PRO A 72 8.67 14.88 -6.30
C PRO A 72 9.01 13.76 -7.30
N VAL A 73 8.07 13.34 -8.17
CA VAL A 73 8.39 12.36 -9.21
C VAL A 73 7.68 12.69 -10.52
N ASP A 74 8.48 12.75 -11.58
CA ASP A 74 8.05 12.87 -12.99
C ASP A 74 7.39 11.58 -13.53
N CYS A 75 7.23 10.55 -12.69
CA CYS A 75 6.78 9.20 -13.03
C CYS A 75 5.67 8.75 -12.08
N GLY A 76 4.63 8.13 -12.63
CA GLY A 76 3.46 7.68 -11.86
C GLY A 76 3.78 6.52 -10.92
N TRP A 77 2.96 6.34 -9.89
CA TRP A 77 3.03 5.19 -9.00
C TRP A 77 1.93 4.19 -9.34
N ASN A 78 2.23 2.90 -9.23
CA ASN A 78 1.29 1.80 -9.48
C ASN A 78 1.41 0.71 -8.40
N VAL A 79 0.34 -0.07 -8.29
CA VAL A 79 0.35 -1.35 -7.57
C VAL A 79 0.27 -2.46 -8.61
N VAL A 80 1.27 -3.33 -8.63
CA VAL A 80 1.29 -4.49 -9.53
C VAL A 80 0.77 -5.70 -8.78
N THR A 81 -0.24 -6.37 -9.34
CA THR A 81 -0.89 -7.53 -8.73
C THR A 81 -0.60 -8.80 -9.52
N PHE A 82 -0.54 -9.94 -8.84
CA PHE A 82 -0.19 -11.23 -9.44
C PHE A 82 -1.14 -12.35 -8.99
N ASP A 83 -1.32 -13.35 -9.84
CA ASP A 83 -2.14 -14.55 -9.58
C ASP A 83 -1.37 -15.66 -8.85
N ASN A 84 -0.10 -15.42 -8.52
CA ASN A 84 0.79 -16.29 -7.77
C ASN A 84 1.33 -15.58 -6.51
N PRO A 85 1.81 -16.32 -5.49
CA PRO A 85 2.23 -15.73 -4.22
C PRO A 85 3.64 -15.11 -4.24
N THR A 86 4.36 -15.20 -5.36
CA THR A 86 5.80 -14.86 -5.44
C THR A 86 6.08 -13.60 -6.25
N CYS A 87 5.06 -12.78 -6.55
CA CYS A 87 5.17 -11.58 -7.38
C CYS A 87 5.95 -11.78 -8.69
N SER A 88 5.70 -12.89 -9.36
CA SER A 88 6.48 -13.32 -10.53
C SER A 88 5.61 -13.44 -11.77
N GLY A 89 6.23 -13.35 -12.95
CA GLY A 89 5.53 -13.47 -14.23
C GLY A 89 4.76 -12.21 -14.64
N GLU A 90 3.66 -12.41 -15.38
CA GLU A 90 2.84 -11.30 -15.88
C GLU A 90 1.96 -10.72 -14.75
N GLY A 91 2.30 -9.51 -14.31
CA GLY A 91 1.50 -8.73 -13.36
C GLY A 91 0.51 -7.81 -14.05
N ARG A 92 -0.40 -7.24 -13.26
CA ARG A 92 -1.35 -6.20 -13.71
C ARG A 92 -1.26 -4.94 -12.86
N ASP A 93 -1.15 -3.81 -13.54
CA ASP A 93 -1.00 -2.49 -12.92
C ASP A 93 -2.34 -1.91 -12.47
N ILE A 94 -2.36 -1.40 -11.25
CA ILE A 94 -3.40 -0.55 -10.70
C ILE A 94 -2.80 0.85 -10.56
N THR A 95 -3.26 1.77 -11.39
CA THR A 95 -2.78 3.16 -11.46
C THR A 95 -3.80 4.16 -10.90
N LEU A 96 -5.03 3.71 -10.64
CA LEU A 96 -6.08 4.54 -10.06
C LEU A 96 -6.01 4.47 -8.54
N ASN A 97 -6.16 5.64 -7.92
CA ASN A 97 -6.16 5.80 -6.47
C ASN A 97 -7.59 5.88 -5.94
N ASP A 98 -7.85 5.29 -4.77
CA ASP A 98 -9.13 5.30 -4.06
C ASP A 98 -10.35 4.76 -4.84
N VAL A 99 -10.11 3.99 -5.90
CA VAL A 99 -11.14 3.27 -6.64
C VAL A 99 -11.05 1.79 -6.28
N CYS A 100 -12.20 1.14 -6.08
CA CYS A 100 -12.22 -0.32 -5.95
C CYS A 100 -12.01 -0.95 -7.33
N VAL A 101 -10.94 -1.72 -7.46
CA VAL A 101 -10.50 -2.34 -8.71
C VAL A 101 -10.84 -3.84 -8.60
N ASP A 102 -11.86 -4.27 -9.35
CA ASP A 102 -12.42 -5.64 -9.39
C ASP A 102 -11.43 -6.69 -9.93
N THR A 103 -10.77 -7.45 -9.05
CA THR A 103 -9.60 -8.26 -9.40
C THR A 103 -9.73 -9.55 -10.24
N PRO A 104 -10.90 -10.04 -10.70
CA PRO A 104 -11.03 -11.03 -11.78
C PRO A 104 -10.52 -10.54 -13.16
N PHE A 105 -9.51 -9.67 -13.18
CA PHE A 105 -8.92 -8.99 -14.33
C PHE A 105 -8.12 -9.89 -15.27
N PHE A 106 -7.84 -11.14 -14.90
CA PHE A 106 -7.07 -12.06 -15.74
C PHE A 106 -7.89 -12.73 -16.86
N GLY A 107 -9.07 -12.18 -17.19
CA GLY A 107 -9.96 -12.72 -18.21
C GLY A 107 -10.68 -14.02 -17.81
N ASP A 108 -10.41 -14.52 -16.60
CA ASP A 108 -11.05 -15.68 -16.01
C ASP A 108 -11.40 -15.34 -14.56
N PHE A 109 -12.67 -15.54 -14.20
CA PHE A 109 -13.19 -15.28 -12.85
C PHE A 109 -12.55 -16.15 -11.75
N LYS A 110 -11.66 -17.06 -12.14
CA LYS A 110 -10.98 -18.04 -11.28
C LYS A 110 -9.59 -17.63 -10.81
N LYS A 111 -9.11 -16.44 -11.17
CA LYS A 111 -7.74 -15.99 -10.82
C LYS A 111 -7.79 -14.82 -9.83
N PRO A 112 -7.97 -15.08 -8.53
CA PRO A 112 -7.89 -14.05 -7.49
C PRO A 112 -6.44 -13.56 -7.34
N VAL A 113 -6.27 -12.40 -6.72
CA VAL A 113 -4.92 -11.87 -6.43
C VAL A 113 -4.30 -12.69 -5.31
N LYS A 114 -3.04 -13.09 -5.51
CA LYS A 114 -2.25 -13.86 -4.54
C LYS A 114 -1.01 -13.13 -4.06
N SER A 115 -0.57 -12.07 -4.74
CA SER A 115 0.46 -11.16 -4.23
C SER A 115 0.42 -9.79 -4.92
N PHE A 116 1.11 -8.80 -4.35
CA PHE A 116 1.26 -7.47 -4.96
C PHE A 116 2.60 -6.79 -4.60
N ILE A 117 2.97 -5.80 -5.42
CA ILE A 117 4.10 -4.88 -5.23
C ILE A 117 3.61 -3.44 -5.37
N VAL A 118 4.17 -2.51 -4.60
CA VAL A 118 3.94 -1.06 -4.79
C VAL A 118 5.23 -0.45 -5.33
N GLY A 119 5.16 0.22 -6.48
CA GLY A 119 6.35 0.73 -7.17
C GLY A 119 6.11 1.94 -8.07
N LYS A 120 7.20 2.54 -8.56
CA LYS A 120 7.18 3.61 -9.56
C LYS A 120 7.09 2.99 -10.96
N PHE A 121 6.17 3.47 -11.81
CA PHE A 121 6.06 3.04 -13.20
C PHE A 121 5.82 4.19 -14.21
N PRO A 122 6.50 4.19 -15.37
CA PRO A 122 7.56 3.25 -15.74
C PRO A 122 8.74 3.33 -14.76
N HIS A 123 9.57 2.29 -14.68
CA HIS A 123 10.83 2.37 -13.95
C HIS A 123 11.57 3.62 -14.46
N CYS A 124 11.70 4.60 -13.59
CA CYS A 124 12.46 5.80 -13.88
C CYS A 124 13.78 5.67 -13.15
N ASP A 125 14.86 5.73 -13.93
CA ASP A 125 16.24 5.67 -13.47
C ASP A 125 16.56 6.78 -12.45
#